data_AF-A0AAD9UM04-F1
#
_entry.id   AF-A0AAD9UM04-F1
#
_cell.length_a   1.000
_cell.length_b   1.000
_cell.length_c   1.000
_cell.angle_alpha   90.00
_cell.angle_beta   90.00
_cell.angle_gamma   90.00
#
_symmetry.space_group_name_H-M   'P 1'
#
loop_
_entity.id
_entity.type
_entity.pdbx_description
1 polymer ?
#
loop_
_entity_poly.entity_id
_entity_poly.type
_entity_poly.pdbx_seq_one_letter_code
_entity_poly.pdbx_strand_id
1 'polypeptide(L)'
;MEYSKHEMSKDFHVYSKIVKDELEVIIQATSSSYVAIGWRPIDSTASCSNFPTETGATSGVPEPEATIAAQPETTAAAAAEPASTAVVEPEATTAAPVAETTANLHAMDCTDIIIGSARGKQSRVGDYYTRDRSSPRSDAFYGGGKNSLTAAIGQEVNGVTTILFRRKLRATEKQDHDIVVGKMHVIWSKGQETNSKLPDYYRKDELKYHGGGGAQRGWREINFRDTVSSAGTIYGVTTMVAMTASVTLCLLNTVL
;
A
#
# COMPACT_ATOMS: atom_id res chain seq x y z
N MET A 1 -3.44 -7.70 21.29
CA MET A 1 -3.85 -7.35 19.91
C MET A 1 -2.74 -7.81 19.00
N GLU A 2 -3.05 -8.73 18.11
CA GLU A 2 -2.12 -9.36 17.17
C GLU A 2 -2.07 -8.56 15.86
N TYR A 3 -0.98 -8.67 15.10
CA TYR A 3 -0.91 -8.09 13.75
C TYR A 3 -1.62 -8.98 12.74
N SER A 4 -2.40 -8.37 11.85
CA SER A 4 -2.89 -9.04 10.64
C SER A 4 -1.73 -9.17 9.65
N LYS A 5 -1.41 -10.39 9.22
CA LYS A 5 -0.39 -10.66 8.18
C LYS A 5 -1.06 -10.69 6.80
N HIS A 6 -0.51 -9.92 5.87
CA HIS A 6 -0.90 -9.86 4.46
C HIS A 6 0.27 -10.32 3.59
N GLU A 7 0.11 -11.46 2.92
CA GLU A 7 1.11 -11.98 1.99
C GLU A 7 0.93 -11.36 0.61
N MET A 8 1.83 -10.45 0.25
CA MET A 8 1.78 -9.72 -1.03
C MET A 8 2.47 -10.53 -2.13
N SER A 9 3.64 -11.06 -1.82
CA SER A 9 4.38 -12.07 -2.58
C SER A 9 5.11 -13.01 -1.62
N LYS A 10 5.83 -14.00 -2.16
CA LYS A 10 6.70 -14.90 -1.38
C LYS A 10 7.73 -14.14 -0.52
N ASP A 11 8.16 -12.96 -0.96
CA ASP A 11 9.26 -12.20 -0.37
C ASP A 11 8.90 -10.74 -0.07
N PHE A 12 7.59 -10.45 0.04
CA PHE A 12 7.04 -9.16 0.44
C PHE A 12 5.82 -9.40 1.33
N HIS A 13 5.95 -9.03 2.61
CA HIS A 13 4.92 -9.22 3.62
C HIS A 13 4.58 -7.87 4.25
N VAL A 14 3.29 -7.67 4.48
CA VAL A 14 2.78 -6.50 5.20
C VAL A 14 2.08 -6.98 6.45
N TYR A 15 2.38 -6.35 7.58
CA TYR A 15 1.70 -6.57 8.84
C TYR A 15 0.99 -5.28 9.21
N SER A 16 -0.27 -5.34 9.60
CA SER A 16 -1.02 -4.16 10.00
C SER A 16 -1.78 -4.38 11.30
N LYS A 17 -1.98 -3.31 12.06
CA LYS A 17 -2.95 -3.28 13.16
C LYS A 17 -3.42 -1.86 13.42
N ILE A 18 -4.59 -1.74 14.04
CA ILE A 18 -5.10 -0.45 14.52
C ILE A 18 -4.57 -0.20 15.94
N VAL A 19 -3.98 0.97 16.16
CA VAL A 19 -3.51 1.45 17.45
C VAL A 19 -4.23 2.77 17.77
N LYS A 20 -5.25 2.72 18.63
CA LYS A 20 -6.15 3.87 18.88
C LYS A 20 -6.79 4.36 17.57
N ASP A 21 -6.41 5.55 17.11
CA ASP A 21 -6.87 6.23 15.90
C ASP A 21 -5.82 6.22 14.78
N GLU A 22 -4.84 5.31 14.86
CA GLU A 22 -3.76 5.15 13.89
C GLU A 22 -3.73 3.76 13.28
N LEU A 23 -3.30 3.68 12.03
CA LEU A 23 -2.85 2.46 11.38
C LEU A 23 -1.34 2.32 11.61
N GLU A 24 -0.92 1.23 12.23
CA GLU A 24 0.49 0.82 12.31
C GLU A 24 0.75 -0.26 11.26
N VAL A 25 1.76 -0.04 10.42
CA VAL A 25 2.15 -0.95 9.34
C VAL A 25 3.61 -1.33 9.48
N ILE A 26 3.91 -2.61 9.27
CA ILE A 26 5.26 -3.12 9.08
C ILE A 26 5.35 -3.77 7.71
N ILE A 27 6.25 -3.28 6.87
CA ILE A 27 6.62 -3.91 5.61
C ILE A 27 7.90 -4.69 5.84
N GLN A 28 7.95 -5.95 5.42
CA GLN A 28 9.16 -6.76 5.40
C GLN A 28 9.34 -7.38 4.02
N ALA A 29 10.43 -7.03 3.33
CA ALA A 29 10.69 -7.54 2.00
C ALA A 29 12.17 -7.86 1.77
N THR A 30 12.43 -8.89 0.98
CA THR A 30 13.79 -9.18 0.47
C THR A 30 14.09 -8.18 -0.64
N SER A 31 14.79 -7.11 -0.27
CA SER A 31 15.26 -6.02 -1.13
C SER A 31 16.28 -5.18 -0.35
N SER A 32 17.29 -4.67 -1.05
CA SER A 32 18.23 -3.64 -0.56
C SER A 32 18.02 -2.30 -1.29
N SER A 33 16.88 -2.13 -1.95
CA SER A 33 16.48 -0.89 -2.60
C SER A 33 15.38 -0.22 -1.76
N TYR A 34 14.33 0.29 -2.39
CA TYR A 34 13.13 0.77 -1.68
C TYR A 34 12.05 -0.30 -1.59
N VAL A 35 11.14 -0.14 -0.65
CA VAL A 35 9.84 -0.82 -0.57
C VAL A 35 8.74 0.22 -0.52
N ALA A 36 7.59 -0.08 -1.11
CA ALA A 36 6.45 0.82 -1.11
C ALA A 36 5.15 0.06 -0.90
N ILE A 37 4.23 0.71 -0.20
CA ILE A 37 2.83 0.31 -0.08
C ILE A 37 1.99 1.54 -0.38
N GLY A 38 0.89 1.36 -1.10
CA GLY A 38 -0.07 2.43 -1.29
C GLY A 38 -1.49 1.93 -1.28
N TRP A 39 -2.44 2.82 -1.07
CA TRP A 39 -3.85 2.49 -1.00
C TRP A 39 -4.75 3.58 -1.54
N ARG A 40 -5.98 3.15 -1.85
CA ARG A 40 -7.14 4.03 -2.06
C ARG A 40 -8.44 3.27 -1.72
N PRO A 41 -9.55 3.95 -1.43
CA PRO A 41 -10.87 3.33 -1.36
C PRO A 41 -11.22 2.60 -2.66
N ILE A 42 -11.90 1.46 -2.59
CA ILE A 42 -12.26 0.66 -3.77
C ILE A 42 -13.18 1.42 -4.73
N ASP A 43 -14.03 2.27 -4.19
CA ASP A 43 -15.02 3.09 -4.89
C ASP A 43 -14.49 4.46 -5.34
N SER A 44 -13.16 4.66 -5.32
CA SER A 44 -12.54 5.89 -5.81
C SER A 44 -12.89 6.17 -7.27
N THR A 45 -13.18 7.44 -7.58
CA THR A 45 -13.45 7.92 -8.95
C THR A 45 -12.27 8.73 -9.46
N ALA A 46 -12.10 8.89 -10.78
CA ALA A 46 -10.94 9.60 -11.37
C ALA A 46 -10.78 11.08 -10.95
N SER A 47 -11.78 11.64 -10.27
CA SER A 47 -11.80 13.02 -9.76
C SER A 47 -10.64 13.33 -8.78
N CYS A 48 -10.11 12.31 -8.12
CA CYS A 48 -8.96 12.38 -7.21
C CYS A 48 -7.67 12.88 -7.87
N SER A 49 -7.55 12.85 -9.21
CA SER A 49 -6.36 13.32 -9.92
C SER A 49 -6.26 14.85 -10.04
N ASN A 50 -7.29 15.58 -9.60
CA ASN A 50 -7.39 17.04 -9.79
C ASN A 50 -6.66 17.84 -8.69
N PHE A 51 -5.35 18.05 -8.88
CA PHE A 51 -4.56 18.97 -8.05
C PHE A 51 -4.15 20.22 -8.84
N PRO A 52 -4.27 21.43 -8.27
CA PRO A 52 -3.71 22.62 -8.89
C PRO A 52 -2.20 22.42 -9.08
N THR A 53 -1.74 22.43 -10.33
CA THR A 53 -0.30 22.55 -10.60
C THR A 53 0.07 24.00 -10.38
N GLU A 54 0.85 24.27 -9.32
CA GLU A 54 1.55 25.54 -9.18
C GLU A 54 2.23 25.86 -10.52
N THR A 55 1.94 27.04 -11.06
CA THR A 55 2.26 27.46 -12.43
C THR A 55 3.72 27.16 -12.79
N GLY A 56 3.93 26.22 -13.73
CA GLY A 56 5.23 25.99 -14.37
C GLY A 56 5.78 24.56 -14.33
N ALA A 57 5.21 23.64 -13.56
CA ALA A 57 5.60 22.24 -13.61
C ALA A 57 4.87 21.52 -14.75
N THR A 58 5.58 21.23 -15.85
CA THR A 58 5.09 20.35 -16.92
C THR A 58 4.53 19.07 -16.31
N SER A 59 3.25 18.79 -16.55
CA SER A 59 2.64 17.50 -16.21
C SER A 59 3.59 16.41 -16.68
N GLY A 60 4.00 15.53 -15.75
CA GLY A 60 5.00 14.50 -16.03
C GLY A 60 4.60 13.74 -17.28
N VAL A 61 5.45 13.75 -18.30
CA VAL A 61 5.30 12.87 -19.45
C VAL A 61 5.17 11.45 -18.88
N PRO A 62 4.14 10.66 -19.25
CA PRO A 62 4.04 9.28 -18.81
C PRO A 62 5.37 8.60 -19.10
N GLU A 63 5.97 8.00 -18.06
CA GLU A 63 7.21 7.26 -18.24
C GLU A 63 6.89 6.14 -19.24
N PRO A 64 7.55 6.11 -20.42
CA PRO A 64 7.24 5.09 -21.42
C PRO A 64 7.49 3.74 -20.77
N GLU A 65 6.56 2.81 -20.94
CA GLU A 65 6.81 1.41 -20.59
C GLU A 65 8.10 0.99 -21.29
N ALA A 66 9.17 0.80 -20.52
CA ALA A 66 10.47 0.40 -21.05
C ALA A 66 10.34 -1.01 -21.64
N THR A 67 9.93 -1.07 -22.90
CA THR A 67 10.11 -2.22 -23.77
C THR A 67 11.60 -2.31 -24.03
N ILE A 68 12.28 -3.20 -23.31
CA ILE A 68 13.64 -3.60 -23.67
C ILE A 68 13.52 -4.23 -25.07
N ALA A 69 13.89 -3.46 -26.08
CA ALA A 69 13.87 -3.85 -27.48
C ALA A 69 14.74 -5.10 -27.65
N ALA A 70 14.10 -6.21 -28.00
CA ALA A 70 14.76 -7.36 -28.58
C ALA A 70 15.19 -6.98 -30.01
N GLN A 71 16.45 -7.20 -30.33
CA GLN A 71 16.97 -7.13 -31.70
C GLN A 71 18.01 -8.24 -31.87
N PRO A 72 18.27 -8.71 -33.09
CA PRO A 72 17.34 -9.25 -34.09
C PRO A 72 17.62 -10.74 -34.34
N GLU A 73 16.60 -11.53 -34.67
CA GLU A 73 16.83 -12.72 -35.50
C GLU A 73 15.93 -12.70 -36.73
N THR A 74 16.57 -13.05 -37.83
CA THR A 74 16.11 -12.96 -39.20
C THR A 74 15.24 -14.15 -39.61
N THR A 75 14.38 -13.88 -40.60
CA THR A 75 13.81 -14.77 -41.64
C THR A 75 12.40 -15.34 -41.47
N ALA A 76 11.64 -15.07 -42.55
CA ALA A 76 10.60 -15.88 -43.20
C ALA A 76 9.11 -15.71 -42.81
N ALA A 77 8.46 -14.89 -43.68
CA ALA A 77 7.28 -15.23 -44.49
C ALA A 77 5.90 -15.43 -43.84
N ALA A 78 5.11 -14.35 -43.93
CA ALA A 78 3.76 -14.25 -44.52
C ALA A 78 2.70 -15.35 -44.25
N ALA A 79 1.63 -14.95 -43.56
CA ALA A 79 0.25 -15.14 -44.04
C ALA A 79 -0.65 -14.01 -43.49
N ALA A 80 -1.41 -13.40 -44.39
CA ALA A 80 -2.20 -12.17 -44.24
C ALA A 80 -3.53 -12.38 -43.47
N GLU A 81 -3.92 -11.43 -42.60
CA GLU A 81 -5.06 -10.47 -42.70
C GLU A 81 -6.49 -11.09 -42.65
N PRO A 82 -7.54 -10.38 -42.14
CA PRO A 82 -7.64 -8.93 -42.25
C PRO A 82 -8.08 -8.11 -41.03
N ALA A 83 -7.62 -6.86 -41.12
CA ALA A 83 -8.06 -5.67 -40.44
C ALA A 83 -9.58 -5.42 -40.45
N SER A 84 -10.08 -4.80 -39.39
CA SER A 84 -11.31 -4.01 -39.41
C SER A 84 -11.01 -2.57 -39.01
N THR A 85 -11.61 -1.68 -39.77
CA THR A 85 -11.34 -0.27 -40.05
C THR A 85 -11.54 0.70 -38.89
N ALA A 86 -10.68 1.72 -38.85
CA ALA A 86 -10.84 2.95 -38.09
C ALA A 86 -12.02 3.81 -38.60
N VAL A 87 -12.68 4.52 -37.69
CA VAL A 87 -13.49 5.70 -37.98
C VAL A 87 -13.12 6.80 -36.98
N VAL A 88 -12.87 8.00 -37.50
CA VAL A 88 -12.42 9.21 -36.80
C VAL A 88 -13.62 10.17 -36.63
N GLU A 89 -13.81 10.65 -35.38
CA GLU A 89 -14.39 11.93 -34.87
C GLU A 89 -15.80 12.44 -35.28
N PRO A 90 -16.51 13.30 -34.48
CA PRO A 90 -16.00 14.58 -33.94
C PRO A 90 -16.29 14.91 -32.46
N GLU A 91 -15.50 15.83 -31.90
CA GLU A 91 -15.79 16.56 -30.66
C GLU A 91 -17.08 17.42 -30.77
N ALA A 92 -17.92 17.39 -29.72
CA ALA A 92 -18.89 18.44 -29.44
C ALA A 92 -19.20 18.51 -27.93
N THR A 93 -18.72 19.59 -27.33
CA THR A 93 -18.96 20.06 -25.96
C THR A 93 -20.46 20.16 -25.62
N THR A 94 -20.91 19.40 -24.62
CA THR A 94 -22.00 19.82 -23.72
C THR A 94 -21.75 19.23 -22.33
N ALA A 95 -21.61 20.09 -21.33
CA ALA A 95 -21.45 19.71 -19.93
C ALA A 95 -22.80 19.18 -19.40
N ALA A 96 -22.87 17.86 -19.22
CA ALA A 96 -23.87 17.16 -18.42
C ALA A 96 -23.18 16.60 -17.16
N PRO A 97 -23.88 16.44 -16.02
CA PRO A 97 -23.26 15.94 -14.80
C PRO A 97 -22.74 14.54 -15.09
N VAL A 98 -21.42 14.34 -14.95
CA VAL A 98 -20.79 13.05 -15.15
C VAL A 98 -21.35 12.13 -14.06
N ALA A 99 -22.30 11.27 -14.43
CA ALA A 99 -22.67 10.14 -13.62
C ALA A 99 -21.39 9.36 -13.36
N GLU A 100 -20.98 9.31 -12.09
CA GLU A 100 -19.80 8.59 -11.63
C GLU A 100 -19.99 7.10 -11.86
N THR A 101 -19.64 6.66 -13.07
CA THR A 101 -19.33 5.26 -13.31
C THR A 101 -18.06 4.97 -12.53
N THR A 102 -18.04 3.88 -11.78
CA THR A 102 -16.83 3.36 -11.13
C THR A 102 -15.73 3.31 -12.19
N ALA A 103 -14.82 4.28 -12.16
CA ALA A 103 -13.82 4.42 -13.20
C ALA A 103 -12.95 3.15 -13.17
N ASN A 104 -12.65 2.59 -14.34
CA ASN A 104 -11.64 1.53 -14.48
C ASN A 104 -10.25 2.12 -14.20
N LEU A 105 -9.99 2.47 -12.94
CA LEU A 105 -8.75 3.06 -12.49
C LEU A 105 -7.63 2.03 -12.55
N HIS A 106 -6.52 2.40 -13.18
CA HIS A 106 -5.29 1.63 -13.10
C HIS A 106 -4.82 1.56 -11.65
N ALA A 107 -4.04 0.53 -11.27
CA ALA A 107 -3.62 0.32 -9.89
C ALA A 107 -2.86 1.51 -9.27
N MET A 108 -2.11 2.24 -10.09
CA MET A 108 -1.41 3.46 -9.63
C MET A 108 -2.34 4.66 -9.49
N ASP A 109 -3.40 4.80 -10.28
CA ASP A 109 -4.17 6.05 -10.33
C ASP A 109 -4.68 6.48 -8.95
N CYS A 110 -4.45 7.74 -8.59
CA CYS A 110 -4.90 8.30 -7.32
C CYS A 110 -4.55 7.48 -6.06
N THR A 111 -3.29 7.13 -5.90
CA THR A 111 -2.86 6.29 -4.77
C THR A 111 -2.02 7.10 -3.79
N ASP A 112 -2.39 7.02 -2.51
CA ASP A 112 -1.63 7.47 -1.34
C ASP A 112 -0.57 6.39 -1.04
N ILE A 113 0.72 6.74 -1.07
CA ILE A 113 1.85 5.80 -1.13
C ILE A 113 2.90 6.17 -0.09
N ILE A 114 3.23 5.20 0.76
CA ILE A 114 4.42 5.27 1.60
C ILE A 114 5.57 4.56 0.92
N ILE A 115 6.69 5.26 0.78
CA ILE A 115 7.93 4.72 0.21
C ILE A 115 9.00 4.76 1.29
N GLY A 116 9.65 3.62 1.52
CA GLY A 116 10.70 3.47 2.51
C GLY A 116 11.96 2.79 1.96
N SER A 117 13.13 3.22 2.43
CA SER A 117 14.40 2.53 2.24
C SER A 117 15.23 2.59 3.53
N ALA A 118 16.14 1.64 3.70
CA ALA A 118 17.04 1.60 4.84
C ALA A 118 18.43 1.13 4.39
N ARG A 119 19.47 1.81 4.88
CA ARG A 119 20.86 1.43 4.63
C ARG A 119 21.73 1.76 5.82
N GLY A 120 22.44 0.75 6.31
CA GLY A 120 23.35 0.90 7.45
C GLY A 120 22.59 1.42 8.66
N LYS A 121 22.95 2.62 9.15
CA LYS A 121 22.29 3.28 10.29
C LYS A 121 21.24 4.32 9.88
N GLN A 122 20.91 4.43 8.60
CA GLN A 122 20.00 5.45 8.07
C GLN A 122 18.76 4.79 7.47
N SER A 123 17.61 5.44 7.63
CA SER A 123 16.37 5.08 6.93
C SER A 123 15.70 6.34 6.41
N ARG A 124 15.03 6.23 5.28
CA ARG A 124 14.19 7.27 4.70
C ARG A 124 12.82 6.68 4.47
N VAL A 125 11.81 7.25 5.10
CA VAL A 125 10.41 6.86 4.92
C VAL A 125 9.64 8.14 4.66
N GLY A 126 8.94 8.19 3.54
CA GLY A 126 8.23 9.38 3.11
C GLY A 126 6.82 9.07 2.67
N ASP A 127 6.03 10.13 2.67
CA ASP A 127 4.66 10.18 2.21
C ASP A 127 4.62 10.78 0.80
N TYR A 128 3.90 10.09 -0.08
CA TYR A 128 3.86 10.36 -1.50
C TYR A 128 2.47 10.11 -2.04
N TYR A 129 2.19 10.76 -3.15
CA TYR A 129 0.99 10.52 -3.92
C TYR A 129 1.32 10.31 -5.39
N THR A 130 0.46 9.58 -6.08
CA THR A 130 0.44 9.60 -7.53
C THR A 130 -0.98 9.82 -8.04
N ARG A 131 -1.11 10.74 -9.00
CA ARG A 131 -2.39 11.06 -9.64
C ARG A 131 -2.74 10.05 -10.73
N ASP A 132 -1.73 9.41 -11.30
CA ASP A 132 -1.80 8.57 -12.49
C ASP A 132 -0.67 7.50 -12.46
N ARG A 133 -0.25 7.02 -13.63
CA ARG A 133 0.80 6.00 -13.80
C ARG A 133 2.23 6.53 -13.70
N SER A 134 2.41 7.80 -13.37
CA SER A 134 3.73 8.42 -13.21
C SER A 134 4.41 8.02 -11.90
N SER A 135 5.71 8.35 -11.82
CA SER A 135 6.49 8.21 -10.59
C SER A 135 5.85 9.02 -9.44
N PRO A 136 5.56 8.41 -8.28
CA PRO A 136 4.98 9.12 -7.14
C PRO A 136 5.82 10.34 -6.73
N ARG A 137 5.14 11.41 -6.34
CA ARG A 137 5.76 12.64 -5.85
C ARG A 137 5.38 12.85 -4.39
N SER A 138 6.28 13.44 -3.61
CA SER A 138 5.97 13.81 -2.23
C SER A 138 4.74 14.71 -2.17
N ASP A 139 3.91 14.62 -1.14
CA ASP A 139 2.65 15.38 -1.07
C ASP A 139 2.85 16.90 -1.18
N ALA A 140 4.01 17.39 -0.70
CA ALA A 140 4.43 18.78 -0.84
C ALA A 140 4.43 19.28 -2.30
N PHE A 141 4.64 18.40 -3.27
CA PHE A 141 4.58 18.71 -4.70
C PHE A 141 3.16 19.11 -5.14
N TYR A 142 2.14 18.52 -4.54
CA TYR A 142 0.74 18.70 -4.94
C TYR A 142 0.07 19.85 -4.19
N GLY A 143 0.58 21.07 -4.32
CA GLY A 143 -0.02 22.24 -3.65
C GLY A 143 0.29 22.31 -2.14
N GLY A 144 1.49 21.87 -1.75
CA GLY A 144 2.01 22.08 -0.39
C GLY A 144 1.49 21.11 0.67
N GLY A 145 1.13 19.89 0.28
CA GLY A 145 0.87 18.80 1.24
C GLY A 145 2.06 18.51 2.15
N LYS A 146 1.84 17.72 3.19
CA LYS A 146 2.79 17.41 4.25
C LYS A 146 2.80 15.91 4.47
N ASN A 147 3.93 15.46 4.99
CA ASN A 147 4.07 14.08 5.43
C ASN A 147 3.11 13.79 6.60
N SER A 148 2.17 12.86 6.39
CA SER A 148 1.12 12.46 7.35
C SER A 148 1.58 11.40 8.36
N LEU A 149 2.83 10.92 8.25
CA LEU A 149 3.37 9.89 9.14
C LEU A 149 3.60 10.45 10.56
N THR A 150 3.04 9.77 11.56
CA THR A 150 3.22 10.11 12.98
C THR A 150 4.39 9.37 13.62
N ALA A 151 4.83 8.28 13.01
CA ALA A 151 6.07 7.58 13.33
C ALA A 151 6.59 6.86 12.09
N ALA A 152 7.91 6.80 11.92
CA ALA A 152 8.52 5.98 10.89
C ALA A 152 9.93 5.55 11.28
N ILE A 153 10.29 4.31 10.97
CA ILE A 153 11.63 3.76 11.15
C ILE A 153 11.88 2.68 10.10
N GLY A 154 13.12 2.56 9.64
CA GLY A 154 13.54 1.50 8.74
C GLY A 154 14.84 0.85 9.18
N GLN A 155 14.98 -0.44 8.86
CA GLN A 155 16.24 -1.17 9.03
C GLN A 155 16.42 -2.18 7.88
N GLU A 156 17.66 -2.38 7.45
CA GLU A 156 18.03 -3.43 6.50
C GLU A 156 18.97 -4.42 7.21
N VAL A 157 18.60 -5.69 7.23
CA VAL A 157 19.41 -6.77 7.83
C VAL A 157 19.45 -7.95 6.87
N ASN A 158 20.64 -8.40 6.48
CA ASN A 158 20.86 -9.54 5.58
C ASN A 158 20.05 -9.46 4.27
N GLY A 159 19.95 -8.28 3.65
CA GLY A 159 19.19 -8.05 2.42
C GLY A 159 17.67 -8.03 2.59
N VAL A 160 17.19 -8.00 3.83
CA VAL A 160 15.77 -7.83 4.16
C VAL A 160 15.56 -6.42 4.71
N THR A 161 14.80 -5.63 3.97
CA THR A 161 14.36 -4.29 4.41
C THR A 161 13.07 -4.43 5.22
N THR A 162 13.08 -3.85 6.42
CA THR A 162 11.91 -3.73 7.29
C THR A 162 11.60 -2.25 7.52
N ILE A 163 10.41 -1.81 7.15
CA ILE A 163 9.91 -0.45 7.38
C ILE A 163 8.71 -0.53 8.31
N LEU A 164 8.73 0.24 9.40
CA LEU A 164 7.57 0.45 10.27
C LEU A 164 7.13 1.89 10.14
N PHE A 165 5.83 2.13 10.00
CA PHE A 165 5.27 3.47 10.10
C PHE A 165 3.91 3.48 10.78
N ARG A 166 3.51 4.68 11.23
CA ARG A 166 2.17 4.98 11.70
C ARG A 166 1.63 6.20 10.99
N ARG A 167 0.32 6.20 10.74
CA ARG A 167 -0.44 7.38 10.33
C ARG A 167 -1.83 7.35 10.92
N LYS A 168 -2.50 8.49 10.94
CA LYS A 168 -3.89 8.61 11.38
C LYS A 168 -4.82 7.88 10.42
N LEU A 169 -5.93 7.35 10.95
CA LEU A 169 -6.97 6.72 10.13
C LEU A 169 -7.73 7.71 9.26
N ARG A 170 -7.80 8.97 9.69
CA ARG A 170 -8.43 10.06 8.94
C ARG A 170 -7.36 10.88 8.26
N ALA A 171 -7.48 11.03 6.95
CA ALA A 171 -6.74 11.97 6.14
C ALA A 171 -7.13 13.41 6.49
N THR A 172 -6.14 14.28 6.56
CA THR A 172 -6.35 15.73 6.74
C THR A 172 -6.00 16.54 5.50
N GLU A 173 -5.37 15.88 4.52
CA GLU A 173 -4.89 16.49 3.29
C GLU A 173 -5.65 15.97 2.07
N LYS A 174 -5.50 16.61 0.92
CA LYS A 174 -6.26 16.27 -0.29
C LYS A 174 -5.67 15.09 -1.06
N GLN A 175 -4.39 14.83 -0.86
CA GLN A 175 -3.59 13.74 -1.43
C GLN A 175 -3.93 12.43 -0.73
N ASP A 176 -4.23 12.53 0.55
CA ASP A 176 -4.37 11.38 1.43
C ASP A 176 -5.75 10.72 1.34
N HIS A 177 -5.75 9.41 1.55
CA HIS A 177 -6.98 8.63 1.66
C HIS A 177 -7.25 8.21 3.11
N ASP A 178 -8.51 8.33 3.53
CA ASP A 178 -8.99 7.76 4.78
C ASP A 178 -8.79 6.24 4.79
N ILE A 179 -8.37 5.70 5.94
CA ILE A 179 -8.42 4.27 6.23
C ILE A 179 -9.85 3.93 6.67
N VAL A 180 -10.68 3.55 5.70
CA VAL A 180 -12.10 3.26 5.88
C VAL A 180 -12.35 1.86 6.44
N VAL A 181 -13.56 1.63 6.96
CA VAL A 181 -14.03 0.28 7.26
C VAL A 181 -14.46 -0.36 5.94
N GLY A 182 -13.85 -1.48 5.59
CA GLY A 182 -14.09 -2.16 4.33
C GLY A 182 -12.80 -2.42 3.58
N LYS A 183 -12.92 -3.08 2.44
CA LYS A 183 -11.75 -3.38 1.61
C LYS A 183 -11.26 -2.11 0.91
N MET A 184 -9.94 -1.93 0.89
CA MET A 184 -9.23 -0.91 0.16
C MET A 184 -8.45 -1.55 -0.98
N HIS A 185 -8.27 -0.84 -2.09
CA HIS A 185 -7.33 -1.24 -3.13
C HIS A 185 -5.93 -0.91 -2.65
N VAL A 186 -5.11 -1.94 -2.40
CA VAL A 186 -3.75 -1.79 -1.87
C VAL A 186 -2.74 -2.28 -2.89
N ILE A 187 -1.82 -1.41 -3.27
CA ILE A 187 -0.68 -1.76 -4.12
C ILE A 187 0.58 -1.91 -3.28
N TRP A 188 1.53 -2.66 -3.81
CA TRP A 188 2.85 -2.80 -3.21
C TRP A 188 3.90 -2.87 -4.32
N SER A 189 5.11 -2.43 -3.99
CA SER A 189 6.26 -2.65 -4.86
C SER A 189 7.57 -2.68 -4.07
N LYS A 190 8.61 -3.21 -4.70
CA LYS A 190 9.99 -3.08 -4.24
C LYS A 190 10.89 -2.73 -5.41
N GLY A 191 11.93 -1.96 -5.12
CA GLY A 191 12.87 -1.49 -6.11
C GLY A 191 13.66 -2.64 -6.74
N GLN A 192 14.01 -2.45 -8.00
CA GLN A 192 14.92 -3.33 -8.71
C GLN A 192 16.34 -3.17 -8.17
N GLU A 193 17.10 -4.25 -8.29
CA GLU A 193 18.52 -4.30 -8.00
C GLU A 193 19.31 -4.31 -9.30
N THR A 194 20.60 -3.97 -9.20
CA THR A 194 21.53 -4.07 -10.31
C THR A 194 21.49 -5.47 -10.92
N ASN A 195 21.37 -5.55 -12.25
CA ASN A 195 21.35 -6.81 -12.99
C ASN A 195 22.20 -6.72 -14.26
N SER A 196 22.55 -7.88 -14.83
CA SER A 196 23.45 -7.96 -15.98
C SER A 196 22.92 -7.29 -17.25
N LYS A 197 21.60 -7.11 -17.38
CA LYS A 197 20.99 -6.46 -18.54
C LYS A 197 21.06 -4.93 -18.47
N LEU A 198 21.06 -4.38 -17.25
CA LEU A 198 21.10 -2.95 -16.98
C LEU A 198 22.07 -2.65 -15.81
N PRO A 199 23.38 -2.83 -16.03
CA PRO A 199 24.37 -2.80 -14.95
C PRO A 199 24.48 -1.44 -14.25
N ASP A 200 24.17 -0.34 -14.93
CA ASP A 200 24.31 1.02 -14.37
C ASP A 200 22.97 1.73 -14.11
N TYR A 201 21.85 1.11 -14.48
CA TYR A 201 20.54 1.74 -14.36
C TYR A 201 20.00 1.65 -12.94
N TYR A 202 19.97 0.47 -12.32
CA TYR A 202 19.51 0.32 -10.94
C TYR A 202 20.68 0.47 -9.98
N ARG A 203 20.82 1.66 -9.41
CA ARG A 203 21.75 1.91 -8.31
C ARG A 203 21.00 1.79 -7.00
N LYS A 204 21.75 1.48 -5.95
CA LYS A 204 21.15 1.31 -4.63
C LYS A 204 20.67 2.65 -4.07
N ASP A 205 19.61 2.60 -3.27
CA ASP A 205 18.97 3.77 -2.63
C ASP A 205 18.35 4.80 -3.60
N GLU A 206 18.08 4.41 -4.85
CA GLU A 206 17.38 5.24 -5.83
C GLU A 206 15.92 4.80 -6.01
N LEU A 207 15.00 5.77 -6.00
CA LEU A 207 13.62 5.53 -6.40
C LEU A 207 13.54 5.51 -7.92
N LYS A 208 13.54 4.30 -8.49
CA LYS A 208 13.43 4.02 -9.93
C LYS A 208 12.32 3.01 -10.19
N TYR A 209 11.96 2.81 -11.45
CA TYR A 209 10.95 1.84 -11.85
C TYR A 209 11.18 0.45 -11.21
N HIS A 210 10.17 -0.07 -10.51
CA HIS A 210 10.21 -1.40 -9.86
C HIS A 210 10.24 -2.57 -10.87
N GLY A 211 10.10 -2.32 -12.17
CA GLY A 211 10.04 -3.36 -13.19
C GLY A 211 8.67 -4.05 -13.31
N GLY A 212 8.47 -4.75 -14.42
CA GLY A 212 7.22 -5.36 -14.89
C GLY A 212 6.66 -6.55 -14.08
N GLY A 213 7.54 -7.29 -13.40
CA GLY A 213 7.23 -8.63 -12.91
C GLY A 213 6.42 -8.66 -11.62
N GLY A 214 5.55 -9.66 -11.47
CA GLY A 214 4.75 -9.87 -10.26
C GLY A 214 5.54 -10.17 -8.98
N ALA A 215 6.85 -10.43 -9.09
CA ALA A 215 7.74 -10.52 -7.94
C ALA A 215 8.12 -9.15 -7.36
N GLN A 216 7.97 -8.07 -8.14
CA GLN A 216 8.43 -6.72 -7.79
C GLN A 216 7.31 -5.75 -7.47
N ARG A 217 6.09 -6.07 -7.91
CA ARG A 217 4.90 -5.27 -7.66
C ARG A 217 3.64 -6.13 -7.72
N GLY A 218 2.57 -5.61 -7.15
CA GLY A 218 1.24 -6.18 -7.29
C GLY A 218 0.19 -5.35 -6.56
N TRP A 219 -1.02 -5.89 -6.50
CA TRP A 219 -2.12 -5.30 -5.76
C TRP A 219 -2.96 -6.37 -5.08
N ARG A 220 -3.67 -6.00 -4.01
CA ARG A 220 -4.67 -6.81 -3.30
C ARG A 220 -5.76 -5.93 -2.72
N GLU A 221 -6.89 -6.52 -2.41
CA GLU A 221 -7.91 -5.90 -1.57
C GLU A 221 -7.64 -6.22 -0.10
N ILE A 222 -7.50 -5.20 0.74
CA ILE A 222 -7.24 -5.39 2.18
C ILE A 222 -8.19 -4.53 2.98
N ASN A 223 -8.82 -5.11 3.99
CA ASN A 223 -9.52 -4.37 5.03
C ASN A 223 -8.58 -4.20 6.24
N PHE A 224 -7.94 -3.03 6.35
CA PHE A 224 -7.02 -2.75 7.45
C PHE A 224 -7.71 -2.65 8.81
N ARG A 225 -9.03 -2.45 8.81
CA ARG A 225 -9.86 -2.30 10.02
C ARG A 225 -10.59 -3.58 10.38
N ASP A 226 -10.27 -4.70 9.72
CA ASP A 226 -10.79 -6.00 10.10
C ASP A 226 -10.18 -6.43 11.43
N THR A 227 -11.03 -6.80 12.38
CA THR A 227 -10.54 -7.38 13.63
C THR A 227 -10.12 -8.81 13.34
N VAL A 228 -8.87 -9.17 13.63
CA VAL A 228 -8.44 -10.56 13.62
C VAL A 228 -9.44 -11.32 14.49
N SER A 229 -10.31 -12.10 13.86
CA SER A 229 -11.21 -12.98 14.59
C SER A 229 -10.29 -13.94 15.33
N SER A 230 -10.20 -13.80 16.64
CA SER A 230 -9.57 -14.76 17.53
C SER A 230 -10.39 -16.06 17.44
N ALA A 231 -10.19 -16.80 16.37
CA ALA A 231 -10.72 -18.13 16.18
C ALA A 231 -9.98 -19.06 17.12
N GLY A 232 -10.69 -19.55 18.14
CA GLY A 232 -10.27 -20.71 18.95
C GLY A 232 -9.68 -20.38 20.31
N THR A 233 -10.44 -19.75 21.19
CA THR A 233 -10.31 -20.03 22.62
C THR A 233 -11.59 -20.71 23.09
N ILE A 234 -11.62 -22.04 22.96
CA ILE A 234 -12.58 -22.87 23.68
C ILE A 234 -12.09 -22.95 25.13
N TYR A 235 -12.44 -21.96 25.95
CA TYR A 235 -12.49 -22.21 27.39
C TYR A 235 -13.83 -22.90 27.67
N GLY A 236 -13.80 -24.23 27.61
CA GLY A 236 -14.73 -25.03 28.39
C GLY A 236 -14.46 -24.74 29.87
N VAL A 237 -15.17 -23.77 30.44
CA VAL A 237 -15.25 -23.63 31.89
C VAL A 237 -16.37 -24.56 32.34
N THR A 238 -15.98 -25.80 32.68
CA THR A 238 -16.79 -26.64 33.54
C THR A 238 -16.93 -25.91 34.88
N THR A 239 -18.14 -25.50 35.21
CA THR A 239 -18.52 -24.92 36.49
C THR A 239 -18.14 -25.87 37.62
N MET A 240 -17.03 -25.62 38.34
CA MET A 240 -16.86 -26.18 39.68
C MET A 240 -17.75 -25.35 40.62
N VAL A 241 -18.87 -25.94 41.03
CA VAL A 241 -19.66 -25.47 42.17
C VAL A 241 -18.81 -25.69 43.42
N ALA A 242 -18.37 -24.60 44.04
CA ALA A 242 -17.72 -24.62 45.34
C ALA A 242 -18.73 -25.04 46.42
N MET A 243 -18.45 -26.14 47.14
CA MET A 243 -19.11 -26.44 48.40
C MET A 243 -18.63 -25.43 49.45
N THR A 244 -19.55 -24.63 49.98
CA THR A 244 -19.31 -23.76 51.13
C THR A 244 -19.30 -24.61 52.40
N ALA A 245 -18.16 -24.63 53.10
CA ALA A 245 -18.08 -25.14 54.46
C ALA A 245 -18.56 -24.05 55.43
N SER A 246 -19.68 -24.30 56.12
CA SER A 246 -20.13 -23.48 57.25
C SER A 246 -19.31 -23.83 58.48
N VAL A 247 -18.43 -22.92 58.91
CA VAL A 247 -17.86 -22.92 60.26
C VAL A 247 -18.80 -22.12 61.15
N THR A 248 -19.60 -22.82 61.96
CA THR A 248 -20.43 -22.19 62.99
C THR A 248 -19.55 -21.73 64.14
N LEU A 249 -19.56 -20.42 64.35
CA LEU A 249 -18.87 -19.69 65.40
C LEU A 249 -19.36 -20.14 66.78
N CYS A 250 -18.41 -20.54 67.62
CA CYS A 250 -18.61 -20.83 69.03
C CYS A 250 -18.96 -19.53 69.77
N LEU A 251 -20.16 -19.46 70.35
CA LEU A 251 -20.50 -18.43 71.35
C LEU A 251 -20.45 -19.08 72.72
N LEU A 252 -19.50 -18.62 73.52
CA LEU A 252 -19.47 -18.78 74.95
C LEU A 252 -20.78 -18.26 75.55
N ASN A 253 -21.35 -19.01 76.50
CA ASN A 253 -21.80 -18.40 77.73
C ASN A 253 -21.77 -19.37 78.90
N THR A 254 -21.55 -18.76 80.05
CA THR A 254 -20.94 -19.26 81.28
C THR A 254 -22.01 -19.65 82.31
N VAL A 255 -21.58 -20.31 83.41
CA VAL A 255 -22.25 -20.44 84.72
C VAL A 255 -23.27 -21.61 84.76
N LEU A 256 -23.19 -22.62 85.64
CA LEU A 256 -22.77 -22.75 87.05
C LEU A 256 -22.29 -24.18 87.31
#